data_AF-A0A1V5Q141-F1
#
_entry.id   AF-A0A1V5Q141-F1
#
_cell.length_a   1.000
_cell.length_b   1.000
_cell.length_c   1.000
_cell.angle_alpha   90.00
_cell.angle_beta   90.00
_cell.angle_gamma   90.00
#
_symmetry.space_group_name_H-M   'P 1'
#
loop_
_entity.id
_entity.type
_entity.pdbx_description
1 polymer ?
#
loop_
_entity_poly.entity_id
_entity_poly.type
_entity_poly.pdbx_seq_one_letter_code
_entity_poly.pdbx_strand_id
1 'polypeptide(L)'
;MANIGIKIASCDNIGAAVKVLRGFSARSISEIKAAVENKDFVLEVESYDNEELSKVADCYKKLEAAGIEPELYEDGDRIDLQILMNLQQRNFEIENEIDAETELECDDFDPEELEEFSYLWTDELDQWVVIKDGYDYTIFNEKTQSVLVIEDEDLNDKVAAMMIMQGAEVRLGGDV
;
A
#
# COMPACT_ATOMS: atom_id res chain seq x y z
N MET A 1 4.40 19.81 9.79
CA MET A 1 4.65 18.38 10.01
C MET A 1 3.37 17.74 9.57
N ALA A 2 3.44 16.85 8.60
CA ALA A 2 2.25 16.17 8.14
C ALA A 2 1.75 15.26 9.25
N ASN A 3 0.46 15.28 9.57
CA ASN A 3 -0.12 14.32 10.50
C ASN A 3 -1.35 13.65 9.90
N ILE A 4 -1.45 12.34 10.07
CA ILE A 4 -2.69 11.60 9.85
C ILE A 4 -3.14 11.02 11.17
N GLY A 5 -4.41 11.19 11.50
CA GLY A 5 -4.93 10.74 12.78
C GLY A 5 -6.38 10.34 12.74
N ILE A 6 -6.76 9.59 13.78
CA ILE A 6 -8.13 9.13 14.02
C ILE A 6 -8.67 9.85 15.24
N LYS A 7 -9.88 10.37 15.12
CA LYS A 7 -10.73 10.78 16.25
C LYS A 7 -11.98 9.90 16.29
N ILE A 8 -12.66 9.90 17.43
CA ILE A 8 -13.97 9.24 17.57
C ILE A 8 -14.97 10.32 17.97
N ALA A 9 -15.92 10.61 17.08
CA ALA A 9 -16.89 11.70 17.28
C ALA A 9 -17.85 11.44 18.44
N SER A 10 -18.25 10.18 18.58
CA SER A 10 -19.19 9.67 19.57
C SER A 10 -18.88 8.17 19.81
N CYS A 11 -18.91 7.73 21.06
CA CYS A 11 -18.63 6.34 21.42
C CYS A 11 -19.54 5.86 22.54
N ASP A 12 -20.56 5.08 22.17
CA ASP A 12 -21.44 4.42 23.16
C ASP A 12 -20.73 3.28 23.91
N ASN A 13 -19.68 2.72 23.31
CA ASN A 13 -18.94 1.59 23.86
C ASN A 13 -17.43 1.87 23.94
N ILE A 14 -17.06 2.72 24.89
CA ILE A 14 -15.67 3.07 25.20
C ILE A 14 -14.82 1.80 25.47
N GLY A 15 -15.41 0.76 26.06
CA GLY A 15 -14.71 -0.50 26.31
C GLY A 15 -14.24 -1.19 25.03
N ALA A 16 -15.09 -1.22 24.00
CA ALA A 16 -14.73 -1.75 22.69
C ALA A 16 -13.66 -0.89 22.00
N ALA A 17 -13.80 0.44 22.06
CA ALA A 17 -12.82 1.37 21.51
C ALA A 17 -11.43 1.15 22.12
N VAL A 18 -11.36 1.10 23.45
CA VAL A 18 -10.11 0.82 24.19
C VAL A 18 -9.50 -0.51 23.76
N LYS A 19 -10.32 -1.56 23.59
CA LYS A 19 -9.82 -2.88 23.19
C LYS A 19 -9.15 -2.84 21.81
N VAL A 20 -9.75 -2.14 20.84
CA VAL A 20 -9.16 -1.97 19.50
C VAL A 20 -7.90 -1.12 19.57
N LEU A 21 -7.98 0.07 20.16
CA LEU A 21 -6.90 1.07 20.18
C LEU A 21 -5.63 0.59 20.88
N ARG A 22 -5.75 -0.28 21.89
CA ARG A 22 -4.58 -0.92 22.55
C ARG A 22 -3.73 -1.79 21.63
N GLY A 23 -4.27 -2.24 20.49
CA GLY A 23 -3.50 -2.95 19.48
C GLY A 23 -2.59 -2.03 18.65
N PHE A 24 -2.83 -0.72 18.69
CA PHE A 24 -2.18 0.28 17.82
C PHE A 24 -1.44 1.37 18.60
N SER A 25 -1.63 1.42 19.93
CA SER A 25 -1.09 2.47 20.79
C SER A 25 -0.51 1.88 22.06
N ALA A 26 0.65 2.40 22.47
CA ALA A 26 1.28 2.10 23.75
C ALA A 26 0.66 2.89 24.93
N ARG A 27 -0.29 3.79 24.64
CA ARG A 27 -1.00 4.59 25.65
C ARG A 27 -1.74 3.68 26.64
N SER A 28 -1.83 4.12 27.88
CA SER A 28 -2.61 3.44 28.92
C SER A 28 -4.10 3.48 28.63
N ILE A 29 -4.87 2.58 29.25
CA ILE A 29 -6.34 2.56 29.14
C ILE A 29 -6.95 3.91 29.52
N SER A 30 -6.43 4.54 30.59
CA SER A 30 -6.93 5.83 31.06
C SER A 30 -6.67 6.95 30.06
N GLU A 31 -5.50 6.97 29.41
CA GLU A 31 -5.17 7.95 28.37
C GLU A 31 -6.03 7.78 27.13
N ILE A 32 -6.27 6.52 26.70
CA ILE A 32 -7.15 6.24 25.56
C ILE A 32 -8.58 6.70 25.86
N LYS A 33 -9.09 6.40 27.06
CA LYS A 33 -10.43 6.86 27.48
C LYS A 33 -10.54 8.38 27.47
N ALA A 34 -9.56 9.06 28.08
CA ALA A 34 -9.52 10.50 28.10
C ALA A 34 -9.51 11.09 26.67
N ALA A 35 -8.72 10.52 25.76
CA ALA A 35 -8.68 10.97 24.36
C ALA A 35 -10.04 10.82 23.66
N VAL A 36 -10.73 9.69 23.86
CA VAL A 36 -12.08 9.47 23.32
C VAL A 36 -13.09 10.47 23.90
N GLU A 37 -13.08 10.66 25.22
CA GLU A 37 -14.02 11.54 25.93
C GLU A 37 -13.80 13.03 25.57
N ASN A 38 -12.54 13.43 25.39
CA ASN A 38 -12.16 14.79 24.99
C ASN A 38 -12.26 15.06 23.48
N LYS A 39 -12.55 14.02 22.67
CA LYS A 39 -12.53 14.08 21.20
C LYS A 39 -11.15 14.47 20.64
N ASP A 40 -10.11 14.06 21.35
CA ASP A 40 -8.71 14.18 20.92
C ASP A 40 -8.35 13.04 19.96
N PHE A 41 -7.17 13.15 19.35
CA PHE A 41 -6.62 12.08 18.52
C PHE A 41 -6.33 10.83 19.36
N VAL A 42 -6.99 9.73 19.00
CA VAL A 42 -6.81 8.42 19.65
C VAL A 42 -5.64 7.63 19.06
N LEU A 43 -5.32 7.92 17.80
CA LEU A 43 -4.14 7.49 17.06
C LEU A 43 -3.71 8.63 16.16
N GLU A 44 -2.41 8.85 16.05
CA GLU A 44 -1.80 9.86 15.18
C GLU A 44 -0.43 9.33 14.75
N VAL A 45 -0.09 9.57 13.48
CA VAL A 45 1.19 9.23 12.86
C VAL A 45 1.78 10.51 12.24
N GLU A 46 3.10 10.59 12.19
CA GLU A 46 3.84 11.78 11.75
C GLU A 46 4.59 11.55 10.42
N SER A 47 4.45 10.37 9.82
CA SER A 47 4.95 10.06 8.48
C SER A 47 3.84 9.54 7.56
N TYR A 48 4.12 9.63 6.25
CA TYR A 48 3.31 9.03 5.20
C TYR A 48 3.86 7.66 4.77
N ASP A 49 4.71 7.02 5.58
CA ASP A 49 5.28 5.74 5.21
C ASP A 49 4.18 4.66 5.15
N ASN A 50 4.29 3.73 4.21
CA ASN A 50 3.27 2.70 3.97
C ASN A 50 2.92 1.90 5.23
N GLU A 51 3.88 1.66 6.12
CA GLU A 51 3.63 1.00 7.42
C GLU A 51 2.75 1.85 8.37
N GLU A 52 3.06 3.14 8.50
CA GLU A 52 2.29 4.06 9.36
C GLU A 52 0.87 4.27 8.82
N LEU A 53 0.75 4.46 7.50
CA LEU A 53 -0.55 4.57 6.84
C LEU A 53 -1.38 3.29 6.99
N SER A 54 -0.76 2.12 6.84
CA SER A 54 -1.42 0.82 7.02
C SER A 54 -1.93 0.64 8.44
N LYS A 55 -1.14 1.05 9.43
CA LYS A 55 -1.52 1.03 10.84
C LYS A 55 -2.77 1.88 11.10
N VAL A 56 -2.86 3.07 10.48
CA VAL A 56 -4.04 3.93 10.57
C VAL A 56 -5.26 3.28 9.89
N ALA A 57 -5.10 2.80 8.66
CA ALA A 57 -6.18 2.17 7.91
C ALA A 57 -6.74 0.93 8.63
N ASP A 58 -5.87 0.08 9.18
CA ASP A 58 -6.25 -1.09 9.96
C ASP A 58 -6.98 -0.73 11.25
N CYS A 59 -6.52 0.32 11.94
CA CYS A 59 -7.17 0.81 13.14
C CYS A 59 -8.58 1.31 12.81
N TYR A 60 -8.71 2.12 11.76
CA TYR A 60 -9.98 2.65 11.27
C TYR A 60 -10.97 1.53 10.97
N LYS A 61 -10.57 0.54 10.14
CA LYS A 61 -11.42 -0.61 9.77
C LYS A 61 -11.84 -1.45 10.99
N LYS A 62 -10.94 -1.66 11.96
CA LYS A 62 -11.26 -2.41 13.19
C LYS A 62 -12.19 -1.66 14.13
N LEU A 63 -12.15 -0.33 14.13
CA LEU A 63 -13.11 0.50 14.86
C LEU A 63 -14.50 0.40 14.21
N GLU A 64 -14.60 0.53 12.89
CA GLU A 64 -15.87 0.36 12.16
C GLU A 64 -16.46 -1.05 12.37
N ALA A 65 -15.64 -2.09 12.28
CA ALA A 65 -16.07 -3.48 12.53
C ALA A 65 -16.55 -3.71 13.98
N ALA A 66 -16.12 -2.87 14.93
CA ALA A 66 -16.59 -2.88 16.31
C ALA A 66 -17.85 -2.03 16.53
N GLY A 67 -18.42 -1.45 15.47
CA GLY A 67 -19.59 -0.57 15.53
C GLY A 67 -19.30 0.82 16.08
N ILE A 68 -18.04 1.26 15.99
CA ILE A 68 -17.61 2.62 16.37
C ILE A 68 -17.51 3.45 15.09
N GLU A 69 -17.87 4.73 15.15
CA GLU A 69 -17.73 5.67 14.04
C GLU A 69 -16.43 6.47 14.19
N PRO A 70 -15.31 6.03 13.60
CA PRO A 70 -14.08 6.81 13.53
C PRO A 70 -14.20 7.95 12.52
N GLU A 71 -13.42 9.01 12.74
CA GLU A 71 -13.21 10.10 11.79
C GLU A 71 -11.71 10.21 11.51
N LEU A 72 -11.37 10.30 10.22
CA LEU A 72 -9.99 10.42 9.76
C LEU A 72 -9.67 11.89 9.48
N TYR A 73 -8.46 12.31 9.84
CA TYR A 73 -7.96 13.66 9.59
C TYR A 73 -6.55 13.62 9.02
N GLU A 74 -6.26 14.54 8.12
CA GLU A 74 -4.93 14.87 7.59
C GLU A 74 -4.68 16.37 7.84
N ASP A 75 -3.58 16.72 8.51
CA ASP A 75 -3.21 18.11 8.82
C ASP A 75 -4.33 18.93 9.51
N GLY A 76 -5.19 18.22 10.24
CA GLY A 76 -6.35 18.79 10.95
C GLY A 76 -7.62 18.91 10.11
N ASP A 77 -7.57 18.64 8.80
CA ASP A 77 -8.72 18.59 7.91
C ASP A 77 -9.30 17.17 7.86
N ARG A 78 -10.63 17.06 7.89
CA ARG A 78 -11.29 15.76 7.83
C ARG A 78 -11.19 15.20 6.42
N ILE A 79 -10.76 13.95 6.31
CA ILE A 79 -10.63 13.23 5.04
C ILE A 79 -11.42 11.92 5.07
N ASP A 80 -11.70 11.39 3.89
CA ASP A 80 -12.33 10.07 3.72
C ASP A 80 -11.26 8.97 3.71
N LEU A 81 -11.64 7.75 4.11
CA LEU A 81 -10.76 6.58 4.04
C LEU A 81 -10.21 6.36 2.61
N GLN A 82 -10.99 6.71 1.58
CA GLN A 82 -10.54 6.61 0.19
C GLN A 82 -9.29 7.47 -0.10
N ILE A 83 -9.16 8.64 0.54
CA ILE A 83 -7.98 9.50 0.37
C ILE A 83 -6.75 8.80 0.94
N LEU A 84 -6.87 8.21 2.13
CA LEU A 84 -5.79 7.41 2.74
C LEU A 84 -5.39 6.23 1.85
N MET A 85 -6.37 5.49 1.32
CA MET A 85 -6.09 4.35 0.43
C MET A 85 -5.40 4.78 -0.86
N ASN A 86 -5.79 5.91 -1.43
CA ASN A 86 -5.11 6.47 -2.61
C ASN A 86 -3.66 6.88 -2.31
N LEU A 87 -3.39 7.43 -1.12
CA LEU A 87 -2.03 7.76 -0.70
C LEU A 87 -1.16 6.51 -0.58
N GLN A 88 -1.68 5.45 0.05
CA GLN A 88 -0.98 4.17 0.15
C GLN A 88 -0.69 3.56 -1.22
N GLN A 89 -1.69 3.55 -2.10
CA GLN A 89 -1.54 3.05 -3.46
C GLN A 89 -0.45 3.83 -4.23
N ARG A 90 -0.48 5.15 -4.13
CA ARG A 90 0.52 6.01 -4.78
C ARG A 90 1.93 5.76 -4.25
N ASN A 91 2.09 5.64 -2.94
CA ASN A 91 3.41 5.36 -2.36
C ASN A 91 3.93 4.00 -2.81
N PHE A 92 3.06 2.99 -2.85
CA PHE A 92 3.39 1.68 -3.38
C PHE A 92 3.81 1.74 -4.86
N GLU A 93 3.10 2.50 -5.70
CA GLU A 93 3.49 2.73 -7.10
C GLU A 93 4.88 3.38 -7.21
N ILE A 94 5.13 4.44 -6.45
CA ILE A 94 6.43 5.15 -6.43
C ILE A 94 7.56 4.22 -5.99
N GLU A 95 7.36 3.42 -4.93
CA GLU A 95 8.37 2.48 -4.45
C GLU A 95 8.75 1.47 -5.55
N ASN A 96 7.75 0.94 -6.28
CA ASN A 96 8.02 0.01 -7.38
C ASN A 96 8.64 0.68 -8.61
N GLU A 97 8.28 1.92 -8.94
CA GLU A 97 8.94 2.70 -9.99
C GLU A 97 10.41 2.92 -9.67
N ILE A 98 10.75 3.28 -8.42
CA ILE A 98 12.13 3.48 -7.98
C ILE A 98 12.94 2.18 -8.07
N ASP A 99 12.36 1.06 -7.61
CA ASP A 99 13.01 -0.24 -7.68
C ASP A 99 13.24 -0.66 -9.15
N ALA A 100 12.27 -0.43 -10.01
CA ALA A 100 12.37 -0.73 -11.44
C ALA A 100 13.40 0.16 -12.16
N GLU A 101 13.42 1.47 -11.87
CA GLU A 101 14.43 2.39 -12.39
C GLU A 101 15.84 1.94 -11.97
N THR A 102 16.00 1.55 -10.71
CA THR A 102 17.29 1.04 -10.18
C THR A 102 17.76 -0.20 -10.95
N GLU A 103 16.85 -1.13 -11.25
CA GLU A 103 17.17 -2.36 -12.00
C GLU A 103 17.64 -2.06 -13.43
N LEU A 104 17.00 -1.09 -14.09
CA LEU A 104 17.31 -0.72 -15.48
C LEU A 104 18.55 0.20 -15.60
N GLU A 105 18.97 0.84 -14.51
CA GLU A 105 20.17 1.68 -14.46
C GLU A 105 21.47 0.87 -14.23
N CYS A 106 21.39 -0.45 -14.04
CA CYS A 106 22.56 -1.32 -13.92
C CYS A 106 23.43 -1.27 -15.19
N ASP A 107 24.78 -1.22 -15.02
CA ASP A 107 25.76 -1.02 -16.10
C ASP A 107 25.72 -2.09 -17.22
N ASP A 108 25.07 -3.23 -16.96
CA ASP A 108 24.90 -4.38 -17.86
C ASP A 108 23.51 -4.41 -18.53
N PHE A 109 22.70 -3.36 -18.42
CA PHE A 109 21.42 -3.28 -19.11
C PHE A 109 21.60 -3.17 -20.64
N ASP A 110 21.18 -4.19 -21.37
CA ASP A 110 21.09 -4.19 -22.83
C ASP A 110 19.62 -4.23 -23.28
N PRO A 111 19.07 -3.12 -23.82
CA PRO A 111 17.69 -3.07 -24.31
C PRO A 111 17.39 -4.09 -25.41
N GLU A 112 18.40 -4.58 -26.14
CA GLU A 112 18.21 -5.59 -27.19
C GLU A 112 17.76 -6.93 -26.60
N GLU A 113 18.13 -7.25 -25.35
CA GLU A 113 17.71 -8.47 -24.65
C GLU A 113 16.20 -8.47 -24.35
N LEU A 114 15.59 -7.28 -24.23
CA LEU A 114 14.17 -7.12 -23.92
C LEU A 114 13.28 -7.12 -25.17
N GLU A 115 13.86 -7.07 -26.38
CA GLU A 115 13.09 -6.88 -27.63
C GLU A 115 12.04 -7.99 -27.82
N GLU A 116 12.38 -9.23 -27.47
CA GLU A 116 11.47 -10.37 -27.59
C GLU A 116 10.25 -10.29 -26.65
N PHE A 117 10.36 -9.51 -25.57
CA PHE A 117 9.31 -9.30 -24.57
C PHE A 117 8.53 -8.00 -24.76
N SER A 118 8.89 -7.19 -25.77
CA SER A 118 8.29 -5.87 -26.02
C SER A 118 6.76 -5.85 -26.15
N TYR A 119 6.15 -6.99 -26.51
CA TYR A 119 4.70 -7.15 -26.55
C TYR A 119 4.01 -6.92 -25.19
N LEU A 120 4.74 -7.05 -24.07
CA LEU A 120 4.20 -6.86 -22.72
C LEU A 120 3.90 -5.39 -22.40
N TRP A 121 4.43 -4.42 -23.17
CA TRP A 121 4.29 -2.98 -22.89
C TRP A 121 4.03 -2.07 -24.09
N THR A 122 3.86 -2.60 -25.30
CA THR A 122 3.69 -1.78 -26.52
C THR A 122 2.27 -1.76 -27.05
N ASP A 123 1.74 -2.88 -27.55
CA ASP A 123 0.54 -2.85 -28.40
C ASP A 123 -0.56 -3.85 -28.02
N GLU A 124 -0.29 -4.82 -27.15
CA GLU A 124 -1.29 -5.75 -26.60
C GLU A 124 -1.05 -5.94 -25.09
N LEU A 125 -1.48 -4.96 -24.29
CA LEU A 125 -1.68 -5.15 -22.85
C LEU A 125 -2.77 -6.20 -22.65
N ASP A 126 -2.44 -7.47 -22.87
CA ASP A 126 -3.36 -8.60 -22.77
C ASP A 126 -3.59 -8.97 -21.29
N GLN A 127 -3.82 -7.94 -20.46
CA GLN A 127 -3.97 -8.00 -19.00
C GLN A 127 -2.76 -8.62 -18.31
N TRP A 128 -1.56 -8.27 -18.77
CA TRP A 128 -0.33 -8.60 -18.07
C TRP A 128 -0.14 -7.67 -16.87
N VAL A 129 0.16 -8.27 -15.72
CA VAL A 129 0.44 -7.60 -14.46
C VAL A 129 1.74 -8.16 -13.88
N VAL A 130 2.40 -7.36 -13.05
CA VAL A 130 3.57 -7.80 -12.29
C VAL A 130 3.12 -8.12 -10.87
N ILE A 131 3.37 -9.34 -10.42
CA ILE A 131 3.18 -9.76 -9.04
C ILE A 131 4.54 -9.70 -8.35
N LYS A 132 4.64 -8.93 -7.27
CA LYS A 132 5.85 -8.79 -6.45
C LYS A 132 5.68 -9.52 -5.12
N ASP A 133 6.60 -10.41 -4.80
CA ASP A 133 6.72 -11.06 -3.49
C ASP A 133 8.12 -10.83 -2.92
N GLY A 134 8.25 -9.80 -2.07
CA GLY A 134 9.56 -9.35 -1.61
C GLY A 134 10.39 -8.77 -2.75
N TYR A 135 11.46 -9.47 -3.14
CA TYR A 135 12.35 -9.09 -4.23
C TYR A 135 12.06 -9.84 -5.54
N ASP A 136 11.18 -10.85 -5.50
CA ASP A 136 10.92 -11.70 -6.65
C ASP A 136 9.76 -11.14 -7.47
N TYR A 137 9.92 -11.14 -8.81
CA TYR A 137 8.87 -10.74 -9.74
C TYR A 137 8.27 -11.94 -10.48
N THR A 138 6.95 -11.96 -10.59
CA THR A 138 6.20 -12.90 -11.42
C THR A 138 5.36 -12.13 -12.43
N ILE A 139 5.57 -12.41 -13.71
CA ILE A 139 4.79 -11.82 -14.81
C ILE A 139 3.57 -12.69 -15.06
N PHE A 140 2.39 -12.15 -14.79
CA PHE A 140 1.13 -12.90 -14.82
C PHE A 140 0.15 -12.30 -15.83
N ASN A 141 -0.48 -13.16 -16.61
CA ASN A 141 -1.57 -12.78 -17.49
C ASN A 141 -2.91 -13.10 -16.84
N GLU A 142 -3.70 -12.07 -16.51
CA GLU A 142 -4.99 -12.25 -15.86
C GLU A 142 -6.04 -12.91 -16.76
N LYS A 143 -5.98 -12.63 -18.06
CA LYS A 143 -6.96 -13.11 -19.04
C LYS A 143 -6.84 -14.61 -19.24
N THR A 144 -5.62 -15.10 -19.40
CA THR A 144 -5.31 -16.52 -19.64
C THR A 144 -5.03 -17.29 -18.37
N GLN A 145 -4.86 -16.60 -17.23
CA GLN A 145 -4.48 -17.17 -15.94
C GLN A 145 -3.16 -17.96 -16.04
N SER A 146 -2.18 -17.39 -16.74
CA SER A 146 -0.89 -18.01 -16.99
C SER A 146 0.28 -17.13 -16.56
N VAL A 147 1.36 -17.76 -16.11
CA VAL A 147 2.62 -17.09 -15.76
C VAL A 147 3.57 -17.19 -16.96
N LEU A 148 4.24 -16.07 -17.28
CA LEU A 148 5.40 -16.08 -18.17
C LEU A 148 6.60 -16.54 -17.36
N VAL A 149 7.28 -17.59 -17.84
CA VAL A 149 8.47 -18.13 -17.18
C VAL A 149 9.68 -17.74 -18.02
N ILE A 150 10.56 -16.94 -17.42
CA ILE A 150 11.87 -16.59 -17.95
C ILE A 150 12.89 -17.31 -17.05
N GLU A 151 13.74 -18.15 -17.64
CA GLU A 151 14.67 -19.00 -16.88
C GLU A 151 15.84 -18.22 -16.25
N ASP A 152 16.18 -17.09 -16.87
CA ASP A 152 17.19 -16.16 -16.39
C ASP A 152 16.52 -15.14 -15.46
N GLU A 153 16.89 -15.17 -14.19
CA GLU A 153 16.32 -14.34 -13.12
C GLU A 153 16.62 -12.85 -13.37
N ASP A 154 17.84 -12.51 -13.78
CA ASP A 154 18.24 -11.13 -14.07
C ASP A 154 17.42 -10.58 -15.26
N LEU A 155 17.20 -11.41 -16.30
CA LEU A 155 16.35 -11.03 -17.42
C LEU A 155 14.88 -10.89 -17.01
N ASN A 156 14.37 -11.78 -16.16
CA ASN A 156 13.01 -11.70 -15.64
C ASN A 156 12.77 -10.37 -14.91
N ASP A 157 13.73 -9.97 -14.08
CA ASP A 157 13.63 -8.76 -13.28
C ASP A 157 13.72 -7.50 -14.15
N LYS A 158 14.60 -7.49 -15.16
CA LYS A 158 14.67 -6.42 -16.17
C LYS A 158 13.38 -6.31 -17.00
N VAL A 159 12.78 -7.44 -17.39
CA VAL A 159 11.47 -7.45 -18.10
C VAL A 159 10.38 -6.89 -17.20
N ALA A 160 10.29 -7.32 -15.94
CA ALA A 160 9.32 -6.82 -14.97
C ALA A 160 9.51 -5.32 -14.71
N ALA A 161 10.75 -4.87 -14.53
CA ALA A 161 11.08 -3.46 -14.34
C ALA A 161 10.66 -2.62 -15.55
N MET A 162 10.93 -3.08 -16.77
CA MET A 162 10.49 -2.40 -17.98
C MET A 162 8.96 -2.33 -18.06
N MET A 163 8.24 -3.40 -17.72
CA MET A 163 6.78 -3.37 -17.64
C MET A 163 6.28 -2.31 -16.66
N ILE A 164 6.87 -2.23 -15.45
CA ILE A 164 6.51 -1.24 -14.42
C ILE A 164 6.73 0.19 -14.95
N MET A 165 7.90 0.45 -15.56
CA MET A 165 8.23 1.77 -16.13
C MET A 165 7.32 2.18 -17.30
N GLN A 166 6.68 1.22 -17.97
CA GLN A 166 5.69 1.48 -19.01
C GLN A 166 4.25 1.53 -18.48
N GLY A 167 4.07 1.45 -17.16
CA GLY A 167 2.78 1.61 -16.48
C GLY A 167 1.98 0.32 -16.31
N ALA A 168 2.62 -0.85 -16.29
CA ALA A 168 1.96 -2.09 -15.90
C ALA A 168 1.51 -2.04 -14.44
N GLU A 169 0.36 -2.65 -14.14
CA GLU A 169 -0.13 -2.76 -12.77
C GLU A 169 0.77 -3.71 -11.95
N VAL A 170 1.12 -3.30 -10.73
CA VAL A 170 1.88 -4.10 -9.76
C VAL A 170 0.95 -4.54 -8.64
N ARG A 171 1.03 -5.82 -8.25
CA ARG A 171 0.26 -6.41 -7.14
C ARG A 171 1.17 -7.16 -6.18
N LEU A 172 0.74 -7.32 -4.93
CA LEU A 172 1.47 -8.14 -3.97
C LEU A 172 1.11 -9.63 -4.17
N GLY A 173 2.04 -10.54 -3.85
CA GLY A 173 1.85 -12.00 -3.98
C GLY A 173 0.64 -12.60 -3.26
N GLY A 174 -0.04 -11.84 -2.38
CA GLY A 174 -1.28 -12.25 -1.72
C GLY A 174 -2.58 -11.88 -2.48
N ASP A 175 -2.50 -11.13 -3.58
CA ASP A 175 -3.64 -10.51 -4.26
C ASP A 175 -4.15 -11.29 -5.49
N VAL A 176 -3.61 -12.48 -5.79
CA VAL A 176 -3.91 -13.28 -7.00
C VAL A 176 -4.45 -14.68 -6.67
#